data_AF-A0A7C1S0T2-F1
#
_entry.id   AF-A0A7C1S0T2-F1
#
_cell.length_a   1.000
_cell.length_b   1.000
_cell.length_c   1.000
_cell.angle_alpha   90.00
_cell.angle_beta   90.00
_cell.angle_gamma   90.00
#
_symmetry.space_group_name_H-M   'P 1'
#
loop_
_entity.id
_entity.type
_entity.pdbx_description
1 polymer ?
#
loop_
_entity_poly.entity_id
_entity_poly.type
_entity_poly.pdbx_seq_one_letter_code
_entity_poly.pdbx_strand_id
1 'polypeptide(L)'
;MKILSSIEIIKSNPERYYLTAKPTGPELVSLLVKDALFAGEIDISIKNYEGWFVISSQSDWLIRNHKGLSDWKGIFNSLIPFPEKGELQHRSEIFLMAFAESIFVFSLCKEEVIKGAKPQNIEEHITGGGFSIFFKM
;
A
#
# COMPACT_ATOMS: atom_id res chain seq x y z
N MET A 1 -27.52 -14.31 5.16
CA MET A 1 -26.92 -13.06 4.63
C MET A 1 -25.41 -13.21 4.72
N LYS A 2 -24.69 -13.25 3.59
CA LYS A 2 -23.22 -13.35 3.59
C LYS A 2 -22.65 -11.94 3.78
N ILE A 3 -21.91 -11.71 4.86
CA ILE A 3 -21.18 -10.46 5.07
C ILE A 3 -19.90 -10.57 4.23
N LEU A 4 -19.72 -9.63 3.29
CA LEU A 4 -18.51 -9.55 2.46
C LEU A 4 -17.46 -8.72 3.20
N SER A 5 -16.20 -9.12 3.09
CA SER A 5 -15.04 -8.34 3.52
C SER A 5 -14.84 -7.10 2.63
N SER A 6 -14.13 -6.09 3.13
CA SER A 6 -13.77 -4.89 2.35
C SER A 6 -13.07 -5.23 1.03
N ILE A 7 -12.20 -6.25 1.05
CA ILE A 7 -11.47 -6.73 -0.13
C ILE A 7 -12.43 -7.36 -1.15
N GLU A 8 -13.37 -8.20 -0.71
CA GLU A 8 -14.38 -8.79 -1.59
C GLU A 8 -15.28 -7.72 -2.22
N ILE A 9 -15.67 -6.70 -1.46
CA ILE A 9 -16.46 -5.58 -1.96
C ILE A 9 -15.70 -4.84 -3.08
N ILE A 10 -14.44 -4.48 -2.84
CA ILE A 10 -13.61 -3.78 -3.84
C ILE A 10 -13.43 -4.63 -5.09
N LYS A 11 -13.14 -5.92 -4.95
CA LYS A 11 -13.00 -6.84 -6.10
C LYS A 11 -14.28 -6.99 -6.91
N SER A 12 -15.44 -6.90 -6.26
CA SER A 12 -16.73 -7.07 -6.92
C SER A 12 -17.20 -5.83 -7.70
N ASN A 13 -16.73 -4.63 -7.33
CA ASN A 13 -17.11 -3.37 -7.96
C ASN A 13 -15.91 -2.39 -8.03
N PRO A 14 -14.79 -2.79 -8.66
CA PRO A 14 -13.56 -2.00 -8.68
C PRO A 14 -13.78 -0.60 -9.25
N GLU A 15 -14.63 -0.44 -10.27
CA GLU A 15 -14.95 0.82 -10.92
C GLU A 15 -15.59 1.88 -10.00
N ARG A 16 -16.16 1.46 -8.86
CA ARG A 16 -16.71 2.39 -7.86
C ARG A 16 -15.63 3.03 -6.99
N TYR A 17 -14.48 2.39 -6.91
CA TYR A 17 -13.37 2.79 -6.04
C TYR A 17 -12.13 3.22 -6.83
N TYR A 18 -12.03 2.76 -8.08
CA TYR A 18 -10.92 3.01 -8.99
C TYR A 18 -11.42 3.16 -10.42
N LEU A 19 -10.66 3.81 -11.31
CA LEU A 19 -11.13 4.09 -12.68
C LEU A 19 -11.20 2.85 -13.58
N THR A 20 -10.47 1.78 -13.24
CA THR A 20 -10.37 0.57 -14.06
C THR A 20 -10.72 -0.68 -13.25
N ALA A 21 -11.21 -1.71 -13.94
CA ALA A 21 -11.62 -2.97 -13.28
C ALA A 21 -10.43 -3.80 -12.78
N LYS A 22 -9.25 -3.60 -13.36
CA LYS A 22 -8.01 -4.29 -12.98
C LYS A 22 -6.86 -3.28 -13.05
N PRO A 23 -6.49 -2.66 -11.92
CA PRO A 23 -5.39 -1.71 -11.90
C PRO A 23 -4.07 -2.41 -12.23
N THR A 24 -3.22 -1.69 -12.95
CA THR A 24 -1.85 -2.07 -13.27
C THR A 24 -0.90 -1.73 -12.13
N GLY A 25 0.30 -2.30 -12.13
CA GLY A 25 1.34 -1.97 -11.15
C GLY A 25 1.64 -0.46 -11.07
N PRO A 26 1.91 0.23 -12.19
CA PRO A 26 2.14 1.68 -12.20
C PRO A 26 0.97 2.51 -11.67
N GLU A 27 -0.27 2.08 -11.93
CA GLU A 27 -1.48 2.71 -11.39
C GLU A 27 -1.53 2.60 -9.86
N LEU A 28 -1.22 1.43 -9.30
CA LEU A 28 -1.12 1.24 -7.85
C LEU A 28 0.05 2.00 -7.23
N VAL A 29 1.20 2.10 -7.94
CA VAL A 29 2.31 2.95 -7.51
C VAL A 29 1.85 4.41 -7.40
N SER A 30 1.19 4.93 -8.43
CA SER A 30 0.69 6.31 -8.45
C SER A 30 -0.25 6.61 -7.28
N LEU A 31 -1.14 5.67 -6.96
CA LEU A 31 -2.03 5.78 -5.81
C LEU A 31 -1.28 5.86 -4.48
N LEU A 32 -0.32 4.96 -4.25
CA LEU A 32 0.45 4.93 -3.00
C LEU A 32 1.35 6.14 -2.84
N VAL A 33 2.01 6.58 -3.91
CA VAL A 33 2.84 7.78 -3.91
C VAL A 33 1.98 8.99 -3.57
N LYS A 34 0.79 9.11 -4.17
CA LYS A 34 -0.16 10.18 -3.85
C LYS A 34 -0.52 10.14 -2.35
N ASP A 35 -0.84 8.97 -1.82
CA ASP A 35 -1.20 8.83 -0.41
C ASP A 35 -0.05 9.18 0.54
N ALA A 36 1.18 8.79 0.21
CA ALA A 36 2.38 9.16 0.95
C ALA A 36 2.60 10.69 0.94
N LEU A 37 2.43 11.35 -0.22
CA LEU A 37 2.51 12.81 -0.32
C LEU A 37 1.44 13.51 0.53
N PHE A 38 0.19 13.03 0.52
CA PHE A 38 -0.87 13.56 1.40
C PHE A 38 -0.60 13.30 2.88
N ALA A 39 0.12 12.24 3.22
CA ALA A 39 0.59 11.97 4.58
C ALA A 39 1.78 12.86 4.99
N GLY A 40 2.29 13.72 4.10
CA GLY A 40 3.35 14.67 4.35
C GLY A 40 4.75 14.16 4.04
N GLU A 41 4.89 13.02 3.35
CA GLU A 41 6.18 12.59 2.81
C GLU A 41 6.60 13.51 1.67
N ILE A 42 7.88 13.90 1.65
CA ILE A 42 8.44 14.82 0.63
C ILE A 42 9.55 14.20 -0.20
N ASP A 43 10.11 13.07 0.26
CA ASP A 43 11.18 12.33 -0.40
C ASP A 43 10.72 10.88 -0.56
N ILE A 44 10.27 10.55 -1.77
CA ILE A 44 9.73 9.23 -2.12
C ILE A 44 10.58 8.65 -3.25
N SER A 45 11.14 7.47 -3.02
CA SER A 45 11.86 6.70 -4.03
C SER A 45 10.96 5.63 -4.61
N ILE A 46 10.94 5.52 -5.94
CA ILE A 46 10.22 4.47 -6.66
C ILE A 46 11.25 3.65 -7.43
N LYS A 47 11.22 2.33 -7.25
CA LYS A 47 12.08 1.40 -7.98
C LYS A 47 11.27 0.23 -8.51
N ASN A 48 11.81 -0.39 -9.55
CA ASN A 48 11.41 -1.73 -9.97
C ASN A 48 12.64 -2.64 -9.91
N TYR A 49 12.54 -3.79 -9.24
CA TYR A 49 13.59 -4.82 -9.28
C TYR A 49 12.95 -6.20 -9.27
N GLU A 50 13.41 -7.10 -10.14
CA GLU A 50 12.92 -8.49 -10.21
C GLU A 50 11.37 -8.63 -10.28
N GLY A 51 10.70 -7.65 -10.89
CA GLY A 51 9.25 -7.59 -11.01
C GLY A 51 8.52 -7.07 -9.76
N TRP A 52 9.24 -6.64 -8.73
CA TRP A 52 8.71 -5.92 -7.57
C TRP A 52 8.68 -4.43 -7.83
N PHE A 53 7.55 -3.80 -7.55
CA PHE A 53 7.46 -2.36 -7.36
C PHE A 53 7.83 -2.04 -5.92
N VAL A 54 8.71 -1.05 -5.75
CA VAL A 54 9.18 -0.58 -4.44
C VAL A 54 8.88 0.88 -4.31
N ILE A 55 8.26 1.25 -3.21
CA ILE A 55 7.98 2.64 -2.85
C ILE A 55 8.56 2.85 -1.47
N SER A 56 9.54 3.75 -1.36
CA SER A 56 10.25 4.02 -0.11
C SER A 56 10.15 5.49 0.27
N SER A 57 10.17 5.75 1.58
CA SER A 57 10.17 7.08 2.18
C SER A 57 11.04 7.10 3.45
N GLN A 58 11.23 8.30 3.99
CA GLN A 58 11.98 8.52 5.23
C GLN A 58 11.16 8.15 6.48
N SER A 59 9.83 8.22 6.43
CA SER A 59 8.95 7.81 7.54
C SER A 59 7.84 6.86 7.14
N ASP A 60 7.39 6.02 8.09
CA ASP A 60 6.23 5.14 7.93
C ASP A 60 4.94 5.96 7.83
N TRP A 61 4.51 6.22 6.59
CA TRP A 61 3.26 6.93 6.33
C TRP A 61 2.02 6.07 6.59
N LEU A 62 2.16 4.75 6.69
CA LEU A 62 1.03 3.85 6.98
C LEU A 62 0.55 4.02 8.40
N ILE A 63 1.47 4.15 9.36
CA ILE A 63 1.10 4.32 10.77
C ILE A 63 0.79 5.79 11.07
N ARG A 64 1.41 6.72 10.34
CA ARG A 64 1.18 8.15 10.51
C ARG A 64 -0.29 8.49 10.24
N ASN A 65 -0.90 9.24 11.16
CA ASN A 65 -2.31 9.66 11.14
C ASN A 65 -3.36 8.56 11.38
N HIS A 66 -2.96 7.34 11.76
CA HIS A 66 -3.91 6.30 12.19
C HIS A 66 -4.14 6.32 13.70
N LYS A 67 -5.30 6.83 14.14
CA LYS A 67 -5.69 6.88 15.58
C LYS A 67 -6.23 5.56 16.15
N GLY A 68 -6.01 4.40 15.51
CA GLY A 68 -6.61 3.14 15.97
C GLY A 68 -6.17 1.84 15.30
N LEU A 69 -5.35 1.89 14.26
CA LEU A 69 -4.71 0.70 13.68
C LEU A 69 -3.22 0.81 13.98
N SER A 70 -2.66 -0.24 14.59
CA SER A 70 -1.25 -0.27 15.04
C SER A 70 -0.40 -1.28 14.27
N ASP A 71 -1.04 -2.08 13.40
CA ASP A 71 -0.39 -3.11 12.61
C ASP A 71 -0.66 -2.92 11.11
N TRP A 72 0.34 -3.23 10.29
CA TRP A 72 0.26 -3.07 8.85
C TRP A 72 -0.82 -3.98 8.25
N LYS A 73 -0.97 -5.22 8.73
CA LYS A 73 -2.04 -6.11 8.24
C LYS A 73 -3.43 -5.52 8.44
N GLY A 74 -3.72 -4.91 9.60
CA GLY A 74 -4.97 -4.20 9.85
C GLY A 74 -5.22 -3.09 8.82
N ILE A 75 -4.19 -2.32 8.47
CA ILE A 75 -4.25 -1.25 7.47
C ILE A 75 -4.57 -1.81 6.07
N PHE A 76 -3.82 -2.80 5.60
CA PHE A 76 -4.04 -3.39 4.28
C PHE A 76 -5.39 -4.12 4.14
N ASN A 77 -6.00 -4.55 5.25
CA ASN A 77 -7.29 -5.24 5.27
C ASN A 77 -8.50 -4.31 5.44
N SER A 78 -8.28 -3.02 5.67
CA SER A 78 -9.36 -2.08 6.00
C SER A 78 -9.59 -1.04 4.91
N LEU A 79 -10.85 -0.75 4.61
CA LEU A 79 -11.20 0.44 3.84
C LEU A 79 -11.14 1.66 4.77
N ILE A 80 -10.01 2.34 4.78
CA ILE A 80 -9.77 3.47 5.69
C ILE A 80 -10.07 4.79 4.97
N PRO A 81 -10.99 5.62 5.48
CA PRO A 81 -11.20 6.97 4.97
C PRO A 81 -9.92 7.81 5.03
N PHE A 82 -9.68 8.64 4.01
CA PHE A 82 -8.54 9.53 3.94
C PHE A 82 -8.99 10.97 3.61
N PRO A 83 -9.58 11.68 4.59
CA PRO A 83 -10.24 12.97 4.36
C PRO A 83 -9.29 14.05 3.82
N GLU A 84 -8.00 13.98 4.13
CA GLU A 84 -6.96 14.88 3.63
C GLU A 84 -6.84 14.85 2.09
N LYS A 85 -7.26 13.76 1.44
CA LYS A 85 -7.32 13.61 -0.03
C LYS A 85 -8.66 14.05 -0.62
N GLY A 86 -9.70 14.20 0.21
CA GLY A 86 -11.06 14.61 -0.16
C GLY A 86 -12.17 13.82 0.56
N GLU A 87 -13.41 14.31 0.50
CA GLU A 87 -14.58 13.84 1.29
C GLU A 87 -14.95 12.35 1.11
N LEU A 88 -14.65 11.77 -0.04
CA LEU A 88 -14.96 10.37 -0.39
C LEU A 88 -13.72 9.54 -0.72
N GLN A 89 -12.55 10.01 -0.29
CA GLN A 89 -11.29 9.36 -0.57
C GLN A 89 -10.92 8.37 0.54
N HIS A 90 -10.19 7.34 0.14
CA HIS A 90 -9.74 6.27 1.01
C HIS A 90 -8.26 6.03 0.77
N ARG A 91 -7.60 5.40 1.74
CA ARG A 91 -6.22 4.96 1.56
C ARG A 91 -6.14 3.78 0.59
N SER A 92 -5.05 3.73 -0.15
CA SER A 92 -4.92 2.88 -1.33
C SER A 92 -4.31 1.51 -1.07
N GLU A 93 -3.85 1.22 0.17
CA GLU A 93 -3.25 -0.07 0.54
C GLU A 93 -4.24 -1.24 0.36
N ILE A 94 -5.53 -0.99 0.58
CA ILE A 94 -6.59 -1.98 0.35
C ILE A 94 -6.63 -2.43 -1.13
N PHE A 95 -6.25 -1.59 -2.08
CA PHE A 95 -6.15 -1.97 -3.49
C PHE A 95 -4.98 -2.90 -3.76
N LEU A 96 -3.84 -2.71 -3.08
CA LEU A 96 -2.75 -3.69 -3.14
C LEU A 96 -3.24 -5.03 -2.63
N MET A 97 -3.90 -5.05 -1.47
CA MET A 97 -4.43 -6.29 -0.89
C MET A 97 -5.41 -7.00 -1.84
N ALA A 98 -6.23 -6.22 -2.55
CA ALA A 98 -7.13 -6.74 -3.56
C ALA A 98 -6.38 -7.32 -4.79
N PHE A 99 -5.45 -6.56 -5.39
CA PHE A 99 -4.98 -6.83 -6.75
C PHE A 99 -3.55 -7.35 -6.87
N ALA A 100 -2.66 -7.08 -5.92
CA ALA A 100 -1.29 -7.58 -5.96
C ALA A 100 -1.25 -9.07 -5.58
N GLU A 101 -0.38 -9.84 -6.23
CA GLU A 101 -0.08 -11.23 -5.85
C GLU A 101 0.67 -11.30 -4.51
N SER A 102 1.65 -10.41 -4.31
CA SER A 102 2.47 -10.34 -3.10
C SER A 102 2.68 -8.92 -2.60
N ILE A 103 2.76 -8.76 -1.29
CA ILE A 103 2.95 -7.50 -0.59
C ILE A 103 3.85 -7.76 0.62
N PHE A 104 4.93 -7.01 0.70
CA PHE A 104 5.89 -7.03 1.79
C PHE A 104 6.19 -5.61 2.24
N VAL A 105 6.30 -5.40 3.55
CA VAL A 105 6.57 -4.10 4.15
C VAL A 105 7.82 -4.19 4.99
N PHE A 106 8.66 -3.16 4.89
CA PHE A 106 9.89 -3.01 5.64
C PHE A 106 9.93 -1.64 6.31
N SER A 107 10.35 -1.58 7.57
CA SER A 107 10.68 -0.31 8.24
C SER A 107 11.74 -0.52 9.30
N LEU A 108 12.86 0.21 9.22
CA LEU A 108 14.02 0.17 10.13
C LEU A 108 14.55 -1.25 10.43
N CYS A 109 13.87 -1.99 11.30
CA CYS A 109 14.21 -3.36 11.73
C CYS A 109 12.99 -4.30 11.76
N LYS A 110 11.83 -3.84 11.27
CA LYS A 110 10.59 -4.62 11.21
C LYS A 110 10.30 -4.98 9.76
N GLU A 111 10.04 -6.26 9.57
CA GLU A 111 9.67 -6.84 8.30
C GLU A 111 8.34 -7.55 8.45
N GLU A 112 7.47 -7.43 7.46
CA GLU A 112 6.21 -8.14 7.48
C GLU A 112 5.76 -8.52 6.07
N VAL A 113 5.52 -9.82 5.88
CA VAL A 113 4.78 -10.32 4.72
C VAL A 113 3.30 -10.08 4.99
N ILE A 114 2.71 -9.17 4.22
CA ILE A 114 1.29 -8.85 4.27
C ILE A 114 0.50 -9.87 3.44
N LYS A 115 1.04 -10.22 2.26
CA LYS A 115 0.43 -11.18 1.32
C LYS A 115 1.50 -11.86 0.48
N GLY A 116 1.34 -13.15 0.19
CA GLY A 116 2.19 -13.86 -0.76
C GLY A 116 3.62 -14.07 -0.28
N ALA A 117 4.60 -13.72 -1.10
CA ALA A 117 6.02 -13.97 -0.86
C ALA A 117 6.79 -12.74 -0.32
N LYS A 118 7.99 -12.99 0.22
CA LYS A 118 8.99 -11.96 0.52
C LYS A 118 9.98 -11.86 -0.66
N PRO A 119 10.39 -10.64 -1.07
CA PRO A 119 11.47 -10.50 -2.04
C PRO A 119 12.86 -10.92 -1.49
N GLN A 120 13.79 -11.21 -2.39
CA GLN A 120 15.19 -11.47 -2.05
C GLN A 120 16.01 -10.16 -2.04
N ASN A 121 17.14 -10.15 -1.31
CA ASN A 121 18.12 -9.04 -1.29
C ASN A 121 17.51 -7.65 -1.02
N ILE A 122 16.60 -7.57 -0.05
CA ILE A 122 15.86 -6.34 0.26
C ILE A 122 16.78 -5.18 0.67
N GLU A 123 17.92 -5.46 1.31
CA GLU A 123 18.80 -4.44 1.87
C GLU A 123 19.40 -3.53 0.79
N GLU A 124 19.59 -4.04 -0.43
CA GLU A 124 20.13 -3.27 -1.57
C GLU A 124 19.11 -2.30 -2.17
N HIS A 125 17.83 -2.50 -1.86
CA HIS A 125 16.73 -1.80 -2.50
C HIS A 125 16.00 -0.83 -1.56
N ILE A 126 16.22 -0.95 -0.25
CA ILE A 126 15.76 0.02 0.75
C ILE A 126 16.64 1.27 0.65
N THR A 127 16.01 2.42 0.37
CA THR A 127 16.70 3.72 0.37
C THR A 127 16.20 4.58 1.51
N GLY A 128 17.13 5.18 2.25
CA GLY A 128 16.79 6.24 3.21
C GLY A 128 16.28 5.79 4.57
N GLY A 129 16.60 4.58 5.03
CA GLY A 129 16.46 4.16 6.44
C GLY A 129 15.06 4.16 7.06
N GLY A 130 14.01 4.61 6.37
CA GLY A 130 12.69 4.82 6.95
C GLY A 130 11.74 3.64 6.78
N PHE A 131 11.10 3.60 5.60
CA PHE A 131 9.95 2.75 5.33
C PHE A 131 9.87 2.40 3.84
N SER A 132 9.50 1.16 3.52
CA SER A 132 9.36 0.67 2.15
C SER A 132 8.19 -0.31 2.02
N ILE A 133 7.38 -0.12 0.97
CA ILE A 133 6.39 -1.10 0.50
C ILE A 133 6.92 -1.75 -0.77
N PHE A 134 6.93 -3.08 -0.76
CA PHE A 134 7.22 -3.92 -1.90
C PHE A 134 5.94 -4.61 -2.32
N PHE A 135 5.60 -4.57 -3.60
CA PHE A 135 4.51 -5.38 -4.12
C PHE A 135 4.79 -5.93 -5.52
N LYS A 136 4.15 -7.07 -5.81
CA LYS A 136 4.21 -7.74 -7.10
C LYS A 136 2.78 -7.98 -7.59
N MET A 137 2.54 -7.65 -8.85
CA MET A 137 1.22 -7.80 -9.50
C MET A 137 0.92 -9.25 -9.84
#